data_AF-J9ER44-F1
#
_entry.id   AF-J9ER44-F1
#
_cell.length_a   1.000
_cell.length_b   1.000
_cell.length_c   1.000
_cell.angle_alpha   90.00
_cell.angle_beta   90.00
_cell.angle_gamma   90.00
#
_symmetry.space_group_name_H-M   'P 1'
#
loop_
_entity.id
_entity.type
_entity.pdbx_description
1 polymer ?
#
loop_
_entity_poly.entity_id
_entity_poly.type
_entity_poly.pdbx_seq_one_letter_code
_entity_poly.pdbx_strand_id
1 'polypeptide(L)'
;NDDFFRDFWNAETLAVFWKTWNIPVHRWALRHIYRPMICNGFSKMSAACAVFFVSAFFHEYLVSVPLHMFRFWAYLCMMAQIPLSFVTEKVLKGGLPGNIVMWLSLILGQPLAILMYVHDWYVVQYPFSSEYVN
;
A
#
# COMPACT_ATOMS: atom_id res chain seq x y z
N ASN A 1 5.85 -25.78 4.39
CA ASN A 1 6.63 -24.60 4.00
C ASN A 1 5.86 -23.35 4.34
N ASP A 2 5.96 -22.98 5.62
CA ASP A 2 5.24 -21.88 6.27
C ASP A 2 6.00 -20.54 6.12
N ASP A 3 6.40 -20.20 4.89
CA ASP A 3 7.06 -18.92 4.60
C ASP A 3 6.01 -17.81 4.50
N PHE A 4 5.80 -17.09 5.60
CA PHE A 4 4.92 -15.91 5.64
C PHE A 4 5.65 -14.62 5.23
N PHE A 5 6.93 -14.48 5.61
CA PHE A 5 7.81 -13.35 5.31
C PHE A 5 9.15 -13.84 4.75
N ARG A 6 9.77 -13.05 3.89
CA ARG A 6 11.18 -13.18 3.46
C ARG A 6 11.96 -11.93 3.88
N ASP A 7 13.25 -11.84 3.58
CA ASP A 7 14.11 -10.69 3.91
C ASP A 7 13.69 -9.37 3.21
N PHE A 8 12.51 -8.85 3.56
CA PHE A 8 11.91 -7.66 2.96
C PHE A 8 12.60 -6.37 3.45
N TRP A 9 13.21 -6.40 4.64
CA TRP A 9 13.89 -5.25 5.24
C TRP A 9 15.14 -4.82 4.45
N ASN A 10 15.76 -5.78 3.74
CA ASN A 10 16.88 -5.53 2.84
C ASN A 10 16.45 -5.33 1.37
N ALA A 11 15.16 -5.15 1.10
CA ALA A 11 14.69 -4.93 -0.26
C ALA A 11 15.27 -3.63 -0.82
N GLU A 12 15.96 -3.73 -1.95
CA GLU A 12 16.53 -2.58 -2.66
C GLU A 12 15.52 -1.85 -3.54
N THR A 13 14.36 -2.46 -3.82
CA THR A 13 13.28 -1.83 -4.59
C THR A 13 11.93 -2.14 -3.97
N LEU A 14 10.96 -1.25 -4.19
CA LEU A 14 9.58 -1.46 -3.74
C LEU A 14 8.96 -2.75 -4.31
N ALA A 15 9.29 -3.08 -5.55
CA ALA A 15 8.79 -4.29 -6.19
C ALA A 15 9.29 -5.57 -5.51
N VAL A 16 10.50 -5.58 -4.95
CA VAL A 16 11.00 -6.69 -4.14
C VAL A 16 10.27 -6.73 -2.81
N PHE A 17 10.17 -5.58 -2.14
CA PHE A 17 9.47 -5.44 -0.86
C PHE A 17 8.03 -6.00 -0.91
N TRP A 18 7.22 -5.58 -1.89
CA TRP A 18 5.82 -6.03 -2.00
C TRP A 18 5.66 -7.53 -2.28
N LYS A 19 6.71 -8.21 -2.77
CA LYS A 19 6.70 -9.67 -3.01
C LYS A 19 7.14 -10.46 -1.78
N THR A 20 7.89 -9.85 -0.87
CA THR A 20 8.52 -10.51 0.28
C THR A 20 7.87 -10.17 1.63
N TRP A 21 7.11 -9.08 1.70
CA TRP A 21 6.36 -8.68 2.89
C TRP A 21 5.19 -9.63 3.20
N ASN A 22 4.14 -9.68 2.38
CA ASN A 22 2.97 -10.53 2.68
C ASN A 22 2.88 -11.66 1.67
N ILE A 23 3.60 -12.76 1.92
CA ILE A 23 3.70 -13.88 0.99
C ILE A 23 2.33 -14.50 0.69
N PRO A 24 1.41 -14.73 1.66
CA PRO A 24 0.08 -15.26 1.37
C PRO A 24 -0.73 -14.37 0.41
N VAL A 25 -0.82 -13.06 0.68
CA VAL A 25 -1.54 -12.12 -0.19
C VAL A 25 -0.87 -12.02 -1.55
N HIS A 26 0.46 -11.96 -1.58
CA HIS A 26 1.22 -11.95 -2.84
C HIS A 26 0.92 -13.20 -3.69
N ARG A 27 0.96 -14.40 -3.09
CA ARG A 27 0.65 -15.65 -3.78
C ARG A 27 -0.80 -15.69 -4.26
N TRP A 28 -1.75 -15.19 -3.45
CA TRP A 28 -3.16 -15.10 -3.84
C TRP A 28 -3.34 -14.18 -5.05
N ALA A 29 -2.80 -12.96 -5.01
CA ALA A 29 -2.89 -11.99 -6.10
C ALA A 29 -2.20 -12.49 -7.37
N LEU A 30 -1.04 -13.16 -7.21
CA LEU A 30 -0.32 -13.75 -8.33
C LEU A 30 -1.15 -14.83 -9.03
N ARG A 31 -1.82 -15.70 -8.25
CA ARG A 31 -2.61 -16.82 -8.77
C ARG A 31 -3.92 -16.38 -9.39
N HIS A 32 -4.66 -15.47 -8.75
CA HIS A 32 -6.04 -15.17 -9.11
C HIS A 32 -6.20 -13.92 -9.98
N ILE A 33 -5.20 -13.03 -10.01
CA ILE A 33 -5.29 -11.77 -10.77
C ILE A 33 -4.18 -11.72 -11.81
N TYR A 34 -2.91 -11.72 -11.36
CA TYR A 34 -1.78 -11.46 -12.24
C TYR A 34 -1.61 -12.53 -13.34
N ARG A 35 -1.51 -13.81 -12.96
CA ARG A 35 -1.30 -14.90 -13.93
C ARG A 35 -2.45 -15.01 -14.95
N PRO A 36 -3.73 -14.99 -14.56
CA PRO A 36 -4.83 -14.99 -15.52
C PRO A 36 -4.75 -13.83 -16.53
N MET A 37 -4.42 -12.62 -16.07
CA MET A 37 -4.25 -11.47 -16.97
C MET A 37 -3.09 -11.67 -17.95
N ILE A 38 -1.94 -12.14 -17.49
CA ILE A 38 -0.81 -12.44 -18.39
C ILE A 38 -1.16 -13.53 -19.41
N CYS A 39 -1.85 -14.59 -18.98
CA CYS A 39 -2.32 -15.65 -19.88
C CYS A 39 -3.32 -15.15 -20.93
N ASN A 40 -4.11 -14.13 -20.60
CA ASN A 40 -5.04 -13.47 -21.51
C ASN A 40 -4.40 -12.39 -22.40
N GLY A 41 -3.06 -12.31 -22.45
CA GLY A 41 -2.33 -11.41 -23.34
C GLY A 41 -2.19 -9.96 -22.85
N PHE A 42 -2.56 -9.67 -21.60
CA PHE A 42 -2.37 -8.34 -21.01
C PHE A 42 -0.89 -8.04 -20.72
N SER A 43 -0.53 -6.75 -20.74
CA SER A 43 0.84 -6.34 -20.44
C SER A 43 1.18 -6.52 -18.94
N LYS A 44 2.46 -6.73 -18.62
CA LYS A 44 2.95 -6.83 -17.24
C LYS A 44 2.56 -5.63 -16.39
N MET A 45 2.56 -4.43 -16.98
CA MET A 45 2.16 -3.20 -16.30
C MET A 45 0.66 -3.23 -15.99
N SER A 46 -0.19 -3.56 -16.96
CA SER A 46 -1.64 -3.63 -16.73
C SER A 46 -2.02 -4.67 -15.67
N ALA A 47 -1.37 -5.83 -15.67
CA ALA A 47 -1.56 -6.86 -14.65
C ALA A 47 -1.10 -6.39 -13.25
N ALA A 48 0.02 -5.67 -13.17
CA ALA A 48 0.48 -5.06 -11.92
C ALA A 48 -0.50 -3.99 -11.42
N CYS A 49 -0.95 -3.08 -12.30
CA CYS A 49 -1.94 -2.07 -11.95
C CYS A 49 -3.24 -2.68 -11.42
N ALA A 50 -3.73 -3.77 -12.02
CA ALA A 50 -4.92 -4.47 -11.54
C ALA A 50 -4.73 -5.09 -10.15
N VAL A 51 -3.57 -5.70 -9.89
CA VAL A 51 -3.25 -6.21 -8.54
C VAL A 51 -3.23 -5.08 -7.50
N PHE A 52 -2.56 -3.96 -7.81
CA PHE A 52 -2.53 -2.79 -6.92
C PHE A 52 -3.90 -2.16 -6.75
N PHE A 53 -4.73 -2.11 -7.78
CA PHE A 53 -6.10 -1.61 -7.72
C PHE A 53 -6.99 -2.45 -6.79
N VAL A 54 -6.97 -3.78 -6.95
CA VAL A 54 -7.70 -4.68 -6.06
C VAL A 54 -7.18 -4.58 -4.63
N SER A 55 -5.86 -4.46 -4.45
CA SER A 55 -5.27 -4.24 -3.13
C SER A 55 -5.73 -2.91 -2.52
N ALA A 56 -5.75 -1.83 -3.30
CA ALA A 56 -6.18 -0.50 -2.87
C ALA A 56 -7.64 -0.50 -2.41
N PHE A 57 -8.51 -1.22 -3.13
CA PHE A 57 -9.90 -1.42 -2.75
C PHE A 57 -10.02 -2.09 -1.36
N PHE A 58 -9.28 -3.17 -1.11
CA PHE A 58 -9.33 -3.85 0.19
C PHE A 58 -8.76 -3.01 1.33
N HIS A 59 -7.68 -2.25 1.09
CA HIS A 59 -7.12 -1.35 2.11
C HIS A 59 -8.13 -0.27 2.50
N GLU A 60 -8.75 0.37 1.52
CA GLU A 60 -9.80 1.37 1.77
C GLU A 60 -10.99 0.74 2.49
N TYR A 61 -11.48 -0.41 2.03
CA TYR A 61 -12.60 -1.11 2.64
C TYR A 61 -12.34 -1.46 4.12
N LEU A 62 -11.15 -2.00 4.43
CA LEU A 62 -10.78 -2.39 5.79
C LEU A 62 -10.62 -1.21 6.75
N VAL A 63 -10.25 -0.03 6.25
CA VAL A 63 -10.10 1.19 7.08
C VAL A 63 -11.42 1.94 7.19
N SER A 64 -12.13 2.11 6.07
CA SER A 64 -13.34 2.93 5.99
C SER A 64 -14.55 2.30 6.66
N VAL A 65 -14.74 0.98 6.56
CA VAL A 65 -15.93 0.32 7.11
C VAL A 65 -15.95 0.37 8.64
N PRO A 66 -14.89 0.00 9.38
CA PRO A 66 -14.92 0.08 10.84
C PRO A 66 -15.04 1.51 11.39
N LEU A 67 -14.46 2.49 10.68
CA LEU A 67 -14.52 3.90 11.08
C LEU A 67 -15.77 4.61 10.59
N HIS A 68 -16.56 3.99 9.71
CA HIS A 68 -17.71 4.59 9.03
C HIS A 68 -17.35 5.91 8.29
N MET A 69 -16.13 5.99 7.75
CA MET A 69 -15.59 7.18 7.08
C MET A 69 -14.99 6.83 5.73
N PHE A 70 -15.42 7.52 4.68
CA PHE A 70 -14.98 7.25 3.31
C PHE A 70 -14.29 8.50 2.73
N ARG A 71 -12.95 8.48 2.70
CA ARG A 71 -12.08 9.62 2.33
C ARG A 71 -11.09 9.27 1.20
N PHE A 72 -10.98 8.02 0.77
CA PHE A 72 -10.08 7.52 -0.30
C PHE A 72 -8.57 7.65 -0.05
N TRP A 73 -8.13 8.03 1.15
CA TRP A 73 -6.71 8.25 1.43
C TRP A 73 -5.88 6.97 1.33
N ALA A 74 -6.36 5.85 1.89
CA ALA A 74 -5.64 4.59 1.87
C ALA A 74 -5.56 4.02 0.44
N TYR A 75 -6.65 4.17 -0.32
CA TYR A 75 -6.69 3.86 -1.74
C TYR A 75 -5.62 4.61 -2.54
N LEU A 76 -5.56 5.95 -2.41
CA LEU A 76 -4.61 6.79 -3.14
C LEU A 76 -3.17 6.47 -2.77
N CYS A 77 -2.87 6.28 -1.48
CA CYS A 77 -1.55 5.87 -1.01
C CYS A 77 -1.11 4.51 -1.58
N MET A 78 -2.05 3.58 -1.83
CA MET A 78 -1.73 2.29 -2.45
C MET A 78 -1.44 2.43 -3.95
N MET A 79 -2.24 3.24 -4.65
CA MET A 79 -2.05 3.49 -6.08
C MET A 79 -0.74 4.26 -6.36
N ALA A 80 -0.34 5.16 -5.46
CA ALA A 80 0.94 5.88 -5.53
C ALA A 80 2.17 4.96 -5.44
N GLN A 81 2.03 3.72 -4.98
CA GLN A 81 3.13 2.75 -4.94
C GLN A 81 3.58 2.30 -6.34
N ILE A 82 2.70 2.34 -7.35
CA ILE A 82 3.03 1.95 -8.73
C ILE A 82 4.11 2.87 -9.33
N PRO A 83 3.92 4.21 -9.39
CA PRO A 83 4.97 5.10 -9.89
C PRO A 83 6.21 5.09 -8.99
N LEU A 84 6.05 4.96 -7.67
CA LEU A 84 7.19 4.89 -6.76
C LEU A 84 8.04 3.64 -7.00
N SER A 85 7.40 2.51 -7.28
CA SER A 85 8.08 1.28 -7.68
C SER A 85 8.89 1.49 -8.96
N PHE A 86 8.31 2.17 -9.96
CA PHE A 86 9.03 2.50 -11.19
C PHE A 86 10.26 3.38 -10.92
N VAL A 87 10.16 4.38 -10.05
CA VAL A 87 11.29 5.22 -9.64
C VAL A 87 12.40 4.39 -9.00
N THR A 88 12.07 3.50 -8.05
CA THR A 88 13.09 2.68 -7.39
C THR A 88 13.79 1.71 -8.35
N GLU A 89 13.06 1.11 -9.30
CA GLU A 89 13.64 0.15 -10.25
C GLU A 89 14.39 0.81 -11.41
N LYS A 90 13.86 1.90 -11.98
CA LYS A 90 14.36 2.48 -13.24
C LYS A 90 15.27 3.68 -13.04
N VAL A 91 14.97 4.52 -12.06
CA VAL A 91 15.71 5.75 -11.80
C VAL A 91 16.85 5.48 -10.82
N LEU A 92 16.52 4.92 -9.66
CA LEU A 92 17.52 4.65 -8.60
C LEU A 92 18.31 3.37 -8.84
N LYS A 93 17.77 2.44 -9.65
CA LYS A 93 18.38 1.14 -9.98
C LYS A 93 18.72 0.30 -8.73
N GLY A 94 17.93 0.44 -7.67
CA GLY A 94 18.12 -0.29 -6.41
C GLY A 94 19.23 0.27 -5.50
N GLY A 95 19.95 -0.62 -4.81
CA GLY A 95 20.98 -0.29 -3.83
C GLY A 95 20.46 0.49 -2.61
N LEU A 96 21.39 1.15 -1.92
CA LEU A 96 21.11 2.02 -0.76
C LEU A 96 20.01 3.06 -1.02
N PRO A 97 20.01 3.86 -2.12
CA PRO A 97 18.98 4.86 -2.31
C PRO A 97 17.59 4.24 -2.54
N GLY A 98 17.51 3.10 -3.22
CA GLY A 98 16.26 2.36 -3.37
C GLY A 98 15.74 1.79 -2.05
N ASN A 99 16.63 1.29 -1.19
CA ASN A 99 16.29 0.84 0.16
C ASN A 99 15.79 2.00 1.06
N ILE A 100 16.44 3.18 1.00
CA ILE A 100 15.98 4.37 1.73
C ILE A 100 14.58 4.77 1.28
N VAL A 101 14.32 4.82 -0.04
CA VAL A 101 12.98 5.13 -0.55
C VAL A 101 11.95 4.09 -0.15
N MET A 102 12.32 2.81 -0.10
CA MET A 102 11.47 1.74 0.43
C MET A 102 11.08 2.01 1.88
N TRP A 103 12.03 2.30 2.76
CA TRP A 103 11.75 2.63 4.16
C TRP A 103 10.90 3.90 4.32
N LEU A 104 11.18 4.95 3.54
CA LEU A 104 10.36 6.16 3.54
C LEU A 104 8.92 5.87 3.10
N SER A 105 8.74 5.02 2.08
CA SER A 105 7.41 4.63 1.61
C SER A 105 6.63 3.81 2.64
N LEU A 106 7.33 3.02 3.44
CA LEU A 106 6.75 2.24 4.54
C LEU A 106 6.23 3.15 5.66
N ILE A 107 6.95 4.22 5.98
CA ILE A 107 6.56 5.16 7.03
C ILE A 107 5.46 6.11 6.53
N LEU A 108 5.65 6.70 5.35
CA LEU A 108 4.79 7.77 4.83
C LEU A 108 3.58 7.27 4.01
N GLY A 109 3.55 5.99 3.64
CA GLY A 109 2.50 5.42 2.80
C GLY A 109 1.27 4.99 3.60
N GLN A 110 1.06 3.68 3.69
CA GLN A 110 -0.15 3.09 4.29
C GLN A 110 -0.32 3.44 5.78
N PRO A 111 0.71 3.38 6.65
CA PRO A 111 0.54 3.68 8.07
C PRO A 111 0.11 5.12 8.34
N LEU A 112 0.67 6.09 7.59
CA LEU A 112 0.26 7.49 7.71
C LEU A 112 -1.20 7.70 7.27
N ALA A 113 -1.64 7.03 6.20
CA ALA A 113 -3.04 7.11 5.77
C ALA A 113 -4.00 6.60 6.85
N ILE A 114 -3.68 5.47 7.49
CA ILE A 114 -4.47 4.92 8.60
C ILE A 114 -4.46 5.88 9.80
N LEU A 115 -3.31 6.47 10.12
CA LEU A 115 -3.21 7.46 11.21
C LEU A 115 -4.10 8.67 10.94
N MET A 116 -4.10 9.21 9.72
CA MET A 116 -4.97 10.33 9.36
C MET A 116 -6.45 9.96 9.49
N TYR A 117 -6.83 8.73 9.12
CA TYR A 117 -8.18 8.21 9.31
C TYR A 117 -8.61 8.16 10.79
N VAL A 118 -7.74 7.62 11.65
CA VAL A 118 -8.00 7.55 13.09
C VAL A 118 -8.05 8.94 13.72
N HIS A 119 -7.17 9.84 13.27
CA HIS A 119 -7.17 11.24 13.71
C HIS A 119 -8.49 11.95 13.37
N ASP A 120 -8.93 11.86 12.11
CA ASP A 120 -10.18 12.49 11.68
C ASP A 120 -11.38 11.89 12.41
N TRP A 121 -11.39 10.57 12.62
CA TRP A 121 -12.42 9.91 13.43
C TRP A 121 -12.44 10.46 14.87
N TYR A 122 -11.28 10.58 15.50
CA TYR A 122 -11.16 11.10 16.88
C TYR A 122 -11.66 12.55 16.99
N VAL A 123 -11.27 13.42 16.06
CA VAL A 123 -11.70 14.84 16.03
C VAL A 123 -13.21 14.96 15.85
N VAL A 124 -13.83 14.09 15.06
CA VAL A 124 -15.29 14.09 14.86
C VAL A 124 -16.05 13.61 16.11
N GLN A 125 -15.52 12.63 16.85
CA GLN A 125 -16.16 12.09 18.05
C GLN A 125 -15.95 12.97 19.29
N TYR A 126 -14.81 13.65 19.37
CA TYR A 126 -14.43 14.54 20.47
C TYR A 126 -14.14 15.95 19.95
N PRO A 127 -15.16 16.66 19.41
CA PRO A 127 -14.98 18.04 19.00
C PRO A 127 -14.54 18.85 20.23
N PHE A 128 -13.56 19.74 20.05
CA PHE A 128 -13.16 20.66 21.12
C PHE A 128 -14.39 21.48 21.53
N SER A 129 -14.93 21.20 22.72
CA SER A 129 -15.96 22.01 23.32
C SER A 129 -15.39 23.39 23.58
N SER A 130 -15.86 24.40 22.84
CA SER A 130 -15.62 25.82 23.09
C SER A 130 -16.34 26.32 24.36
N GLU A 131 -16.40 25.50 25.40
CA GLU A 131 -17.03 25.80 26.71
C GLU A 131 -16.09 26.49 27.71
N TYR A 132 -14.86 26.84 27.30
CA TYR A 132 -13.91 27.60 28.13
C TYR A 132 -13.65 29.04 27.64
N VAL A 133 -14.43 29.51 26.65
CA VAL A 133 -14.37 30.89 26.15
C VAL A 133 -15.79 31.43 25.99
N ASN A 134 -16.48 31.65 27.12
CA ASN A 134 -17.56 32.63 27.30
C ASN A 134 -17.79 32.85 28.79
#